data_AF-A0AAN5B1J2-F1
#
_entry.id   AF-A0AAN5B1J2-F1
#
_cell.length_a   1.000
_cell.length_b   1.000
_cell.length_c   1.000
_cell.angle_alpha   90.00
_cell.angle_beta   90.00
_cell.angle_gamma   90.00
#
_symmetry.space_group_name_H-M   'P 1'
#
loop_
_entity.id
_entity.type
_entity.pdbx_description
1 polymer ?
#
loop_
_entity_poly.entity_id
_entity_poly.type
_entity_poly.pdbx_seq_one_letter_code
_entity_poly.pdbx_strand_id
1 'polypeptide(L)'
;MHLSSPTPFPQNRPRRLRRDAFTRNLVREHAVTPHDLIYPVFVHEGQGRSEAIASMPGVERLSLNLLLPVAEDCVKLGIPVLALFPAIDPALKAPDGKEALNPEGLIPRVVRALKKEFPALGVMTDVALDPYTSHGQDGVLDATGYIINDETVEILTGQALTHAEAGVDIVAPSDMMDGRIGAIREALEVQGHIHTRIMAYSAKYASAFYGPFRDAVGTRGALGKADKNMYQMDPGNTDEALREVALDIAEGADMVMVKPGMPYLDVVRRVKDEFRVPTFAYQVSGEYAMLKAAAANGWLDHDAVMMESLLAFKRAGADGVLTYFARDAARLLQK
;
A
#
# COMPACT_ATOMS: atom_id res chain seq x y z
N MET A 1 -31.82 -2.43 -17.56
CA MET A 1 -33.09 -1.69 -17.43
C MET A 1 -32.91 -0.32 -18.05
N HIS A 2 -33.60 0.00 -19.15
CA HIS A 2 -33.73 1.39 -19.59
C HIS A 2 -34.59 2.11 -18.56
N LEU A 3 -33.96 2.94 -17.73
CA LEU A 3 -34.69 3.91 -16.92
C LEU A 3 -35.48 4.80 -17.89
N SER A 4 -36.80 4.85 -17.69
CA SER A 4 -37.63 5.91 -18.25
C SER A 4 -36.95 7.25 -17.97
N SER A 5 -36.97 8.15 -18.97
CA SER A 5 -36.34 9.47 -18.82
C SER A 5 -36.77 10.10 -17.50
N PRO A 6 -35.83 10.60 -16.69
CA PRO A 6 -36.16 11.18 -15.39
C PRO A 6 -37.20 12.28 -15.59
N THR A 7 -38.15 12.39 -14.65
CA THR A 7 -39.15 13.46 -14.71
C THR A 7 -38.45 14.80 -14.92
N PRO A 8 -38.92 15.68 -15.82
CA PRO A 8 -38.25 16.94 -16.07
C PRO A 8 -38.35 17.90 -14.88
N PHE A 9 -37.51 18.95 -14.90
CA PHE A 9 -37.71 20.12 -14.05
C PHE A 9 -39.02 20.82 -14.44
N PRO A 10 -39.83 21.32 -13.49
CA PRO A 10 -39.56 21.49 -12.05
C PRO A 10 -39.94 20.31 -11.14
N GLN A 11 -40.49 19.22 -11.66
CA GLN A 11 -40.95 18.08 -10.87
C GLN A 11 -39.77 17.27 -10.31
N ASN A 12 -38.66 17.14 -11.04
CA ASN A 12 -37.40 16.60 -10.52
C ASN A 12 -36.47 17.72 -10.04
N ARG A 13 -36.10 17.68 -8.75
CA ARG A 13 -35.15 18.62 -8.15
C ARG A 13 -34.16 17.84 -7.28
N PRO A 14 -33.01 17.41 -7.83
CA PRO A 14 -32.00 16.68 -7.07
C PRO A 14 -31.51 17.42 -5.82
N ARG A 15 -31.60 18.76 -5.81
CA ARG A 15 -31.30 19.59 -4.63
C ARG A 15 -32.18 19.31 -3.41
N ARG A 16 -33.35 18.67 -3.57
CA ARG A 16 -34.18 18.22 -2.43
C ARG A 16 -33.39 17.28 -1.51
N LEU A 17 -32.65 16.35 -2.10
CA LEU A 17 -31.79 15.41 -1.37
C LEU A 17 -30.53 16.07 -0.75
N ARG A 18 -30.27 17.35 -1.06
CA ARG A 18 -29.10 18.11 -0.60
C ARG A 18 -29.46 19.23 0.37
N ARG A 19 -30.75 19.39 0.71
CA ARG A 19 -31.26 20.55 1.46
C ARG A 19 -30.82 20.53 2.92
N ASP A 20 -30.88 19.37 3.56
CA ASP A 20 -30.67 19.22 5.01
C ASP A 20 -29.57 18.18 5.28
N ALA A 21 -28.88 18.33 6.41
CA ALA A 21 -27.85 17.39 6.83
C ALA A 21 -28.40 15.96 7.03
N PHE A 22 -29.59 15.82 7.64
CA PHE A 22 -30.19 14.50 7.86
C PHE A 22 -30.52 13.80 6.53
N THR A 23 -31.02 14.54 5.55
CA THR A 23 -31.32 14.01 4.21
C THR A 23 -30.03 13.57 3.50
N ARG A 24 -28.97 14.39 3.56
CA ARG A 24 -27.66 14.04 3.00
C ARG A 24 -27.05 12.81 3.67
N ASN A 25 -27.25 12.63 4.97
CA ASN A 25 -26.79 11.46 5.71
C ASN A 25 -27.60 10.21 5.32
N LEU A 26 -28.93 10.33 5.20
CA LEU A 26 -29.82 9.22 4.86
C LEU A 26 -29.53 8.62 3.47
N VAL A 27 -29.21 9.47 2.48
CA VAL A 27 -29.03 9.03 1.08
C VAL A 27 -27.56 8.88 0.67
N ARG A 28 -26.62 8.97 1.62
CA ARG A 28 -25.19 8.83 1.34
C ARG A 28 -24.89 7.40 0.90
N GLU A 29 -24.20 7.26 -0.22
CA GLU A 29 -23.88 5.95 -0.82
C GLU A 29 -22.68 5.26 -0.16
N HIS A 30 -21.71 6.04 0.34
CA HIS A 30 -20.46 5.51 0.91
C HIS A 30 -20.05 6.26 2.18
N ALA A 31 -19.43 5.55 3.11
CA ALA A 31 -18.79 6.12 4.28
C ALA A 31 -17.40 5.49 4.45
N VAL A 32 -16.51 6.20 5.15
CA VAL A 32 -15.20 5.70 5.58
C VAL A 32 -15.31 5.29 7.04
N THR A 33 -14.71 4.16 7.39
CA THR A 33 -14.60 3.62 8.74
C THR A 33 -13.13 3.31 9.06
N PRO A 34 -12.76 3.18 10.34
CA PRO A 34 -11.40 2.77 10.70
C PRO A 34 -10.98 1.42 10.10
N HIS A 35 -11.93 0.51 9.84
CA HIS A 35 -11.68 -0.80 9.25
C HIS A 35 -11.28 -0.75 7.77
N ASP A 36 -11.45 0.40 7.12
CA ASP A 36 -11.01 0.61 5.74
C ASP A 36 -9.52 1.01 5.67
N LEU A 37 -8.85 1.23 6.80
CA LEU A 37 -7.54 1.86 6.86
C LEU A 37 -6.43 0.85 7.10
N ILE A 38 -5.39 0.90 6.28
CA ILE A 38 -4.12 0.20 6.50
C ILE A 38 -3.07 1.26 6.73
N TYR A 39 -2.29 1.17 7.81
CA TYR A 39 -1.31 2.18 8.16
C TYR A 39 0.12 1.77 7.77
N PRO A 40 0.73 2.43 6.77
CA PRO A 40 2.13 2.23 6.45
C PRO A 40 3.04 2.79 7.53
N VAL A 41 4.07 2.01 7.91
CA VAL A 41 5.09 2.40 8.87
C VAL A 41 6.48 2.10 8.33
N PHE A 42 7.41 3.04 8.56
CA PHE A 42 8.82 2.85 8.20
C PHE A 42 9.59 2.39 9.42
N VAL A 43 10.35 1.31 9.28
CA VAL A 43 11.06 0.67 10.40
C VAL A 43 12.55 0.63 10.11
N HIS A 44 13.38 0.87 11.11
CA HIS A 44 14.84 0.82 10.98
C HIS A 44 15.50 0.23 12.25
N GLU A 45 16.79 -0.08 12.14
CA GLU A 45 17.58 -0.65 13.25
C GLU A 45 17.86 0.34 14.39
N GLY A 46 18.10 -0.24 15.57
CA GLY A 46 18.52 0.46 16.78
C GLY A 46 17.45 0.47 17.87
N GLN A 47 17.68 1.28 18.90
CA GLN A 47 16.81 1.37 20.07
C GLN A 47 16.56 2.83 20.44
N GLY A 48 15.30 3.20 20.65
CA GLY A 48 14.91 4.56 21.05
C GLY A 48 15.19 5.62 19.98
N ARG A 49 15.33 5.21 18.72
CA ARG A 49 15.58 6.09 17.59
C ARG A 49 14.30 6.34 16.81
N SER A 50 14.09 7.60 16.46
CA SER A 50 13.08 8.08 15.52
C SER A 50 13.74 9.07 14.55
N GLU A 51 13.41 8.98 13.27
CA GLU A 51 13.93 9.86 12.22
C GLU A 51 12.79 10.46 11.42
N ALA A 52 12.62 11.79 11.48
CA ALA A 52 11.62 12.49 10.68
C ALA A 52 11.93 12.39 9.18
N ILE A 53 10.89 12.18 8.37
CA ILE A 53 11.00 12.17 6.91
C ILE A 53 10.60 13.56 6.40
N ALA A 54 11.58 14.37 6.00
CA ALA A 54 11.35 15.78 5.65
C ALA A 54 10.30 15.98 4.54
N SER A 55 10.26 15.09 3.55
CA SER A 55 9.29 15.13 2.45
C SER A 55 7.91 14.56 2.81
N MET A 56 7.73 14.06 4.04
CA MET A 56 6.47 13.54 4.57
C MET A 56 6.21 14.09 5.99
N PRO A 57 5.82 15.36 6.14
CA PRO A 57 5.67 16.00 7.44
C PRO A 57 4.71 15.23 8.37
N GLY A 58 5.19 14.85 9.55
CA GLY A 58 4.45 14.06 10.53
C GLY A 58 4.65 12.54 10.41
N VAL A 59 5.45 12.08 9.44
CA VAL A 59 5.84 10.67 9.30
C VAL A 59 7.30 10.51 9.69
N GLU A 60 7.59 9.44 10.43
CA GLU A 60 8.91 9.11 10.95
C GLU A 60 9.28 7.67 10.62
N ARG A 61 10.58 7.39 10.54
CA ARG A 61 11.12 6.03 10.64
C ARG A 61 11.31 5.72 12.11
N LEU A 62 10.90 4.53 12.53
CA LEU A 62 10.92 4.14 13.93
C LEU A 62 11.77 2.89 14.16
N SER A 63 12.53 2.89 15.24
CA SER A 63 13.04 1.65 15.84
C SER A 63 11.89 0.83 16.45
N LEU A 64 12.05 -0.49 16.53
CA LEU A 64 10.99 -1.41 16.98
C LEU A 64 10.33 -0.99 18.30
N ASN A 65 11.12 -0.57 19.30
CA ASN A 65 10.56 -0.18 20.60
C ASN A 65 9.70 1.10 20.53
N LEU A 66 9.88 1.96 19.53
CA LEU A 66 9.02 3.13 19.28
C LEU A 66 7.85 2.80 18.34
N LEU A 67 7.96 1.74 17.54
CA LEU A 67 6.86 1.24 16.74
C LEU A 67 5.76 0.60 17.60
N LEU A 68 6.10 -0.09 18.69
CA LEU A 68 5.12 -0.79 19.54
C LEU A 68 4.02 0.15 20.10
N PRO A 69 4.34 1.35 20.66
CA PRO A 69 3.30 2.31 21.05
C PRO A 69 2.43 2.81 19.88
N VAL A 70 2.99 2.89 18.66
CA VAL A 70 2.23 3.26 17.46
C VAL A 70 1.25 2.16 17.07
N ALA A 71 1.67 0.90 17.18
CA ALA A 71 0.79 -0.26 16.97
C ALA A 71 -0.32 -0.33 18.01
N GLU A 72 -0.02 -0.07 19.29
CA GLU A 72 -1.02 0.03 20.36
C GLU A 72 -2.09 1.10 20.06
N ASP A 73 -1.67 2.27 19.59
CA ASP A 73 -2.59 3.34 19.18
C ASP A 73 -3.45 2.91 17.99
N CYS A 74 -2.89 2.21 17.00
CA CYS A 74 -3.66 1.66 15.87
C CYS A 74 -4.74 0.68 16.34
N VAL A 75 -4.42 -0.20 17.28
CA VAL A 75 -5.41 -1.13 17.88
C VAL A 75 -6.53 -0.35 18.58
N LYS A 76 -6.20 0.66 19.40
CA LYS A 76 -7.20 1.51 20.09
C LYS A 76 -8.08 2.28 19.10
N LEU A 77 -7.51 2.68 17.97
CA LEU A 77 -8.21 3.40 16.90
C LEU A 77 -9.06 2.48 16.00
N GLY A 78 -8.94 1.16 16.14
CA GLY A 78 -9.61 0.19 15.29
C GLY A 78 -9.02 0.07 13.89
N ILE A 79 -7.76 0.46 13.70
CA ILE A 79 -7.04 0.28 12.43
C ILE A 79 -6.61 -1.20 12.34
N PRO A 80 -7.09 -1.96 11.34
CA PRO A 80 -6.93 -3.41 11.32
C PRO A 80 -5.53 -3.90 10.94
N VAL A 81 -4.75 -3.13 10.17
CA VAL A 81 -3.49 -3.61 9.59
C VAL A 81 -2.39 -2.55 9.63
N LEU A 82 -1.18 -2.98 10.01
CA LEU A 82 0.06 -2.24 9.76
C LEU A 82 0.79 -2.80 8.55
N ALA A 83 1.25 -1.92 7.67
CA ALA A 83 2.07 -2.23 6.51
C ALA A 83 3.52 -1.84 6.76
N LEU A 84 4.42 -2.82 6.86
CA LEU A 84 5.81 -2.61 7.23
C LEU A 84 6.67 -2.32 6.00
N PHE A 85 7.42 -1.22 6.05
CA PHE A 85 8.43 -0.86 5.05
C PHE A 85 9.80 -0.69 5.71
N PRO A 86 10.82 -1.48 5.34
CA PRO A 86 12.13 -1.37 5.96
C PRO A 86 12.95 -0.23 5.39
N ALA A 87 13.69 0.46 6.27
CA ALA A 87 14.82 1.31 5.92
C ALA A 87 16.10 0.56 6.31
N ILE A 88 16.61 -0.26 5.38
CA ILE A 88 17.78 -1.13 5.58
C ILE A 88 19.07 -0.30 5.64
N ASP A 89 19.95 -0.67 6.56
CA ASP A 89 21.30 -0.09 6.66
C ASP A 89 22.03 -0.24 5.31
N PRO A 90 22.59 0.84 4.73
CA PRO A 90 23.34 0.76 3.48
C PRO A 90 24.43 -0.33 3.45
N ALA A 91 25.04 -0.67 4.59
CA ALA A 91 26.06 -1.71 4.68
C ALA A 91 25.54 -3.14 4.45
N LEU A 92 24.22 -3.35 4.60
CA LEU A 92 23.55 -4.62 4.35
C LEU A 92 23.00 -4.73 2.93
N LYS A 93 23.02 -3.63 2.16
CA LYS A 93 22.51 -3.63 0.79
C LYS A 93 23.51 -4.29 -0.16
N ALA A 94 23.00 -5.18 -1.01
CA ALA A 94 23.80 -5.95 -1.97
C ALA A 94 23.12 -5.97 -3.34
N PRO A 95 23.83 -6.17 -4.46
CA PRO A 95 23.19 -6.20 -5.79
C PRO A 95 22.09 -7.25 -5.93
N ASP A 96 22.20 -8.37 -5.22
CA ASP A 96 21.22 -9.46 -5.19
C ASP A 96 20.12 -9.26 -4.13
N GLY A 97 20.22 -8.23 -3.30
CA GLY A 97 19.25 -7.98 -2.22
C GLY A 97 19.20 -9.07 -1.15
N LYS A 98 20.25 -9.89 -0.97
CA LYS A 98 20.26 -11.09 -0.10
C LYS A 98 19.76 -10.89 1.33
N GLU A 99 19.83 -9.68 1.89
CA GLU A 99 19.33 -9.37 3.23
C GLU A 99 17.80 -9.54 3.33
N ALA A 100 17.08 -9.51 2.20
CA ALA A 100 15.65 -9.84 2.12
C ALA A 100 15.34 -11.28 2.59
N LEU A 101 16.31 -12.19 2.48
CA LEU A 101 16.16 -13.60 2.86
C LEU A 101 16.56 -13.88 4.32
N ASN A 102 17.04 -12.89 5.07
CA ASN A 102 17.56 -13.09 6.41
C ASN A 102 16.44 -13.31 7.45
N PRO A 103 16.28 -14.51 8.06
CA PRO A 103 15.24 -14.77 9.06
C PRO A 103 15.43 -14.00 10.38
N GLU A 104 16.63 -13.48 10.62
CA GLU A 104 16.96 -12.57 11.73
C GLU A 104 17.09 -11.10 11.28
N GLY A 105 16.72 -10.82 10.03
CA GLY A 105 16.67 -9.49 9.47
C GLY A 105 15.63 -8.60 10.19
N LEU A 106 15.65 -7.32 9.82
CA LEU A 106 14.80 -6.30 10.45
C LEU A 106 13.30 -6.67 10.43
N ILE A 107 12.77 -7.01 9.25
CA ILE A 107 11.33 -7.25 9.08
C ILE A 107 10.86 -8.50 9.84
N PRO A 108 11.50 -9.68 9.71
CA PRO A 108 11.10 -10.86 10.50
C PRO A 108 11.10 -10.61 12.02
N ARG A 109 12.10 -9.91 12.56
CA ARG A 109 12.14 -9.56 13.99
C ARG A 109 10.98 -8.63 14.39
N VAL A 110 10.65 -7.65 13.55
CA VAL A 110 9.54 -6.72 13.79
C VAL A 110 8.19 -7.44 13.73
N VAL A 111 7.98 -8.33 12.75
CA VAL A 111 6.78 -9.16 12.63
C VAL A 111 6.59 -10.00 13.89
N ARG A 112 7.61 -10.77 14.31
CA ARG A 112 7.56 -11.60 15.53
C ARG A 112 7.17 -10.79 16.77
N ALA A 113 7.74 -9.60 16.93
CA ALA A 113 7.43 -8.72 18.05
C ALA A 113 5.98 -8.19 18.00
N LEU A 114 5.51 -7.73 16.84
CA LEU A 114 4.15 -7.23 16.68
C LEU A 114 3.10 -8.34 16.90
N LYS A 115 3.31 -9.54 16.35
CA LYS A 115 2.40 -10.67 16.54
C LYS A 115 2.33 -11.14 17.99
N LYS A 116 3.45 -11.04 18.73
CA LYS A 116 3.49 -11.35 20.16
C LYS A 116 2.69 -10.35 21.00
N GLU A 117 2.90 -9.04 20.78
CA GLU A 117 2.29 -8.00 21.62
C GLU A 117 0.84 -7.67 21.19
N PHE A 118 0.54 -7.76 19.89
CA PHE A 118 -0.76 -7.38 19.31
C PHE A 118 -1.28 -8.48 18.36
N PRO A 119 -1.64 -9.68 18.87
CA PRO A 119 -2.01 -10.82 18.03
C PRO A 119 -3.22 -10.57 17.10
N ALA A 120 -4.12 -9.67 17.50
CA ALA A 120 -5.31 -9.28 16.72
C ALA A 120 -5.03 -8.20 15.66
N LEU A 121 -3.86 -7.54 15.70
CA LEU A 121 -3.46 -6.59 14.67
C LEU A 121 -2.90 -7.36 13.48
N GLY A 122 -3.45 -7.09 12.30
CA GLY A 122 -2.91 -7.62 11.06
C GLY A 122 -1.56 -7.00 10.76
N VAL A 123 -0.59 -7.82 10.36
CA VAL A 123 0.72 -7.37 9.90
C VAL A 123 0.86 -7.72 8.43
N MET A 124 1.17 -6.71 7.62
CA MET A 124 1.47 -6.84 6.21
C MET A 124 2.93 -6.47 5.96
N THR A 125 3.67 -7.33 5.25
CA THR A 125 5.03 -7.04 4.81
C THR A 125 5.08 -6.81 3.31
N ASP A 126 5.83 -5.79 2.89
CA ASP A 126 6.23 -5.61 1.49
C ASP A 126 7.18 -6.74 1.05
N VAL A 127 6.96 -7.29 -0.15
CA VAL A 127 7.86 -8.25 -0.79
C VAL A 127 8.37 -7.59 -2.08
N ALA A 128 9.60 -7.08 -2.01
CA ALA A 128 10.29 -6.35 -3.07
C ALA A 128 11.77 -6.19 -2.66
N LEU A 129 12.68 -6.11 -3.64
CA LEU A 129 14.11 -6.01 -3.36
C LEU A 129 14.64 -4.57 -3.28
N ASP A 130 13.87 -3.55 -3.62
CA ASP A 130 14.38 -2.17 -3.67
C ASP A 130 14.94 -1.62 -2.35
N PRO A 131 14.44 -1.98 -1.16
CA PRO A 131 15.06 -1.56 0.09
C PRO A 131 16.41 -2.26 0.35
N TYR A 132 16.62 -3.42 -0.26
CA TYR A 132 17.73 -4.34 -0.01
C TYR A 132 18.81 -4.28 -1.09
N THR A 133 18.48 -3.79 -2.29
CA THR A 133 19.45 -3.69 -3.38
C THR A 133 20.34 -2.46 -3.27
N SER A 134 21.62 -2.59 -3.65
CA SER A 134 22.55 -1.47 -3.66
C SER A 134 22.25 -0.43 -4.75
N HIS A 135 21.47 -0.81 -5.77
CA HIS A 135 21.04 0.03 -6.89
C HIS A 135 19.58 0.50 -6.79
N GLY A 136 18.80 0.03 -5.80
CA GLY A 136 17.43 0.50 -5.54
C GLY A 136 16.37 0.11 -6.57
N GLN A 137 16.64 -0.91 -7.39
CA GLN A 137 15.65 -1.54 -8.28
C GLN A 137 14.96 -2.70 -7.55
N ASP A 138 13.75 -3.06 -8.00
CA ASP A 138 12.89 -4.05 -7.33
C ASP A 138 13.36 -5.50 -7.55
N GLY A 139 14.39 -5.70 -8.41
CA GLY A 139 14.91 -7.01 -8.79
C GLY A 139 16.41 -7.01 -9.15
N VAL A 140 16.92 -8.20 -9.49
CA VAL A 140 18.32 -8.45 -9.89
C VAL A 140 18.58 -7.89 -11.28
N LEU A 141 19.74 -7.24 -11.47
CA LEU A 141 20.14 -6.66 -12.76
C LEU A 141 21.10 -7.56 -13.52
N ASP A 142 20.90 -7.67 -14.83
CA ASP A 142 21.87 -8.26 -15.73
C ASP A 142 23.04 -7.28 -16.04
N ALA A 143 23.98 -7.73 -16.87
CA ALA A 143 25.14 -6.91 -17.27
C ALA A 143 24.77 -5.65 -18.08
N THR A 144 23.55 -5.58 -18.64
CA THR A 144 23.03 -4.41 -19.38
C THR A 144 22.27 -3.45 -18.47
N GLY A 145 21.97 -3.84 -17.23
CA GLY A 145 21.14 -3.09 -16.30
C GLY A 145 19.63 -3.35 -16.46
N TYR A 146 19.25 -4.42 -17.16
CA TYR A 146 17.88 -4.91 -17.27
C TYR A 146 17.53 -5.80 -16.07
N ILE A 147 16.29 -5.74 -15.58
CA ILE A 147 15.85 -6.59 -14.46
C ILE A 147 15.55 -8.00 -14.96
N ILE A 148 16.21 -9.00 -14.38
CA ILE A 148 15.98 -10.41 -14.69
C ILE A 148 14.74 -10.87 -13.93
N ASN A 149 13.67 -11.18 -14.64
CA ASN A 149 12.37 -11.56 -14.06
C ASN A 149 12.46 -12.81 -13.17
N ASP A 150 12.82 -13.95 -13.75
CA ASP A 150 12.68 -15.25 -13.07
C ASP A 150 13.64 -15.40 -11.88
N GLU A 151 14.88 -14.93 -12.02
CA GLU A 151 15.85 -14.89 -10.90
C GLU A 151 15.36 -13.98 -9.77
N THR A 152 14.71 -12.86 -10.10
CA THR A 152 14.09 -11.99 -9.09
C THR A 152 12.93 -12.70 -8.40
N VAL A 153 12.06 -13.39 -9.15
CA VAL A 153 10.92 -14.14 -8.60
C VAL A 153 11.37 -15.20 -7.60
N GLU A 154 12.49 -15.89 -7.86
CA GLU A 154 13.04 -16.88 -6.92
C GLU A 154 13.42 -16.23 -5.57
N ILE A 155 14.08 -15.07 -5.59
CA ILE A 155 14.46 -14.34 -4.36
C ILE A 155 13.23 -13.81 -3.63
N LEU A 156 12.26 -13.24 -4.35
CA LEU A 156 11.01 -12.74 -3.77
C LEU A 156 10.20 -13.86 -3.12
N THR A 157 10.21 -15.05 -3.73
CA THR A 157 9.58 -16.26 -3.16
C THR A 157 10.24 -16.64 -1.83
N GLY A 158 11.57 -16.65 -1.78
CA GLY A 158 12.31 -16.84 -0.53
C GLY A 158 12.00 -15.78 0.52
N GLN A 159 11.90 -14.50 0.14
CA GLN A 159 11.55 -13.40 1.05
C GLN A 159 10.15 -13.59 1.64
N ALA A 160 9.16 -13.95 0.80
CA ALA A 160 7.80 -14.20 1.25
C ALA A 160 7.73 -15.35 2.26
N LEU A 161 8.48 -16.45 2.03
CA LEU A 161 8.60 -17.55 2.98
C LEU A 161 9.24 -17.10 4.30
N THR A 162 10.36 -16.37 4.24
CA THR A 162 11.01 -15.81 5.43
C THR A 162 10.05 -14.93 6.27
N HIS A 163 9.19 -14.15 5.61
CA HIS A 163 8.17 -13.36 6.30
C HIS A 163 7.02 -14.24 6.86
N ALA A 164 6.60 -15.28 6.14
CA ALA A 164 5.58 -16.24 6.58
C ALA A 164 6.04 -17.03 7.81
N GLU A 165 7.28 -17.50 7.85
CA GLU A 165 7.92 -18.15 8.99
C GLU A 165 7.97 -17.24 10.23
N ALA A 166 8.09 -15.92 10.03
CA ALA A 166 8.02 -14.93 11.11
C ALA A 166 6.59 -14.72 11.66
N GLY A 167 5.57 -15.24 10.98
CA GLY A 167 4.17 -15.15 11.37
C GLY A 167 3.40 -13.99 10.73
N VAL A 168 3.83 -13.48 9.58
CA VAL A 168 3.10 -12.41 8.87
C VAL A 168 1.71 -12.88 8.43
N ASP A 169 0.74 -11.99 8.50
CA ASP A 169 -0.64 -12.27 8.07
C ASP A 169 -0.84 -12.06 6.56
N ILE A 170 -0.16 -11.05 5.99
CA ILE A 170 -0.24 -10.68 4.57
C ILE A 170 1.18 -10.47 4.03
N VAL A 171 1.55 -11.18 2.97
CA VAL A 171 2.65 -10.76 2.11
C VAL A 171 2.08 -9.93 0.96
N ALA A 172 2.74 -8.82 0.62
CA ALA A 172 2.25 -7.91 -0.40
C ALA A 172 3.35 -7.65 -1.45
N PRO A 173 3.48 -8.54 -2.46
CA PRO A 173 4.47 -8.41 -3.53
C PRO A 173 4.25 -7.14 -4.32
N SER A 174 5.23 -6.23 -4.26
CA SER A 174 5.14 -4.91 -4.90
C SER A 174 6.12 -4.73 -6.06
N ASP A 175 6.88 -5.77 -6.39
CA ASP A 175 7.96 -5.82 -7.38
C ASP A 175 7.53 -5.62 -8.84
N MET A 176 6.31 -6.02 -9.22
CA MET A 176 5.79 -6.03 -10.61
C MET A 176 6.55 -6.96 -11.57
N MET A 177 7.09 -8.08 -11.07
CA MET A 177 7.61 -9.16 -11.92
C MET A 177 6.45 -10.03 -12.45
N ASP A 178 6.61 -10.59 -13.63
CA ASP A 178 5.64 -11.50 -14.22
C ASP A 178 5.67 -12.85 -13.47
N GLY A 179 4.51 -13.40 -13.13
CA GLY A 179 4.37 -14.73 -12.51
C GLY A 179 4.73 -14.83 -11.02
N ARG A 180 5.14 -13.72 -10.37
CA ARG A 180 5.55 -13.76 -8.95
C ARG A 180 4.46 -14.22 -8.00
N ILE A 181 3.20 -13.94 -8.30
CA ILE A 181 2.09 -14.30 -7.40
C ILE A 181 1.93 -15.81 -7.36
N GLY A 182 1.97 -16.46 -8.52
CA GLY A 182 1.86 -17.91 -8.64
C GLY A 182 3.00 -18.62 -7.92
N ALA A 183 4.23 -18.15 -8.14
CA ALA A 183 5.42 -18.69 -7.48
C ALA A 183 5.37 -18.55 -5.96
N ILE A 184 4.99 -17.36 -5.45
CA ILE A 184 4.85 -17.13 -4.01
C ILE A 184 3.71 -17.98 -3.43
N ARG A 185 2.56 -18.06 -4.11
CA ARG A 185 1.44 -18.90 -3.68
C ARG A 185 1.84 -20.36 -3.58
N GLU A 186 2.44 -20.92 -4.61
CA GLU A 186 2.87 -22.31 -4.64
C GLU A 186 3.84 -22.61 -3.49
N ALA A 187 4.82 -21.74 -3.27
CA ALA A 187 5.78 -21.90 -2.18
C ALA A 187 5.12 -21.86 -0.79
N LEU A 188 4.18 -20.92 -0.56
CA LEU A 188 3.42 -20.84 0.69
C LEU A 188 2.60 -22.12 0.94
N GLU A 189 1.94 -22.65 -0.10
CA GLU A 189 1.19 -23.91 -0.01
C GLU A 189 2.10 -25.10 0.33
N VAL A 190 3.23 -25.24 -0.38
CA VAL A 190 4.19 -26.34 -0.18
C VAL A 190 4.80 -26.33 1.22
N GLN A 191 5.09 -25.14 1.76
CA GLN A 191 5.63 -24.99 3.12
C GLN A 191 4.55 -25.00 4.22
N GLY A 192 3.27 -25.14 3.86
CA GLY A 192 2.17 -25.23 4.82
C GLY A 192 1.71 -23.88 5.40
N HIS A 193 2.11 -22.76 4.81
CA HIS A 193 1.66 -21.41 5.15
C HIS A 193 0.32 -21.05 4.50
N ILE A 194 -0.64 -21.98 4.54
CA ILE A 194 -1.92 -21.95 3.80
C ILE A 194 -2.86 -20.78 4.17
N HIS A 195 -2.57 -20.04 5.23
CA HIS A 195 -3.39 -18.92 5.71
C HIS A 195 -2.72 -17.55 5.53
N THR A 196 -1.47 -17.52 5.07
CA THR A 196 -0.80 -16.28 4.70
C THR A 196 -1.44 -15.75 3.43
N ARG A 197 -2.03 -14.54 3.50
CA ARG A 197 -2.67 -13.94 2.33
C ARG A 197 -1.65 -13.27 1.44
N ILE A 198 -1.97 -13.22 0.15
CA ILE A 198 -1.26 -12.41 -0.84
C ILE A 198 -2.12 -11.20 -1.20
N MET A 199 -1.59 -10.01 -0.93
CA MET A 199 -2.12 -8.75 -1.43
C MET A 199 -1.25 -8.25 -2.57
N ALA A 200 -1.62 -8.62 -3.79
CA ALA A 200 -0.85 -8.32 -4.97
C ALA A 200 -0.94 -6.83 -5.34
N TYR A 201 0.20 -6.18 -5.55
CA TYR A 201 0.23 -4.87 -6.20
C TYR A 201 0.05 -5.02 -7.71
N SER A 202 -1.12 -5.49 -8.12
CA SER A 202 -1.41 -5.88 -9.51
C SER A 202 -1.26 -4.73 -10.49
N ALA A 203 -1.83 -3.57 -10.16
CA ALA A 203 -1.76 -2.40 -11.03
C ALA A 203 -0.88 -1.32 -10.39
N LYS A 204 0.44 -1.55 -10.35
CA LYS A 204 1.43 -0.58 -9.87
C LYS A 204 2.09 0.14 -11.05
N TYR A 205 1.81 1.44 -11.13
CA TYR A 205 2.24 2.31 -12.22
C TYR A 205 3.62 2.94 -11.99
N ALA A 206 4.34 3.21 -13.07
CA ALA A 206 5.58 3.97 -13.11
C ALA A 206 5.30 5.45 -12.82
N SER A 207 5.23 5.79 -11.53
CA SER A 207 4.68 7.07 -11.09
C SER A 207 5.70 8.06 -10.53
N ALA A 208 5.46 9.34 -10.80
CA ALA A 208 6.17 10.46 -10.17
C ALA A 208 5.74 10.71 -8.70
N PHE A 209 4.64 10.12 -8.23
CA PHE A 209 4.15 10.32 -6.86
C PHE A 209 4.95 9.56 -5.78
N TYR A 210 5.95 8.77 -6.16
CA TYR A 210 6.75 7.97 -5.21
C TYR A 210 7.95 8.70 -4.60
N GLY A 211 8.24 9.93 -5.01
CA GLY A 211 9.41 10.69 -4.54
C GLY A 211 9.61 10.65 -3.02
N PRO A 212 8.61 11.05 -2.21
CA PRO A 212 8.75 11.07 -0.75
C PRO A 212 8.94 9.67 -0.13
N PHE A 213 8.36 8.61 -0.69
CA PHE A 213 8.59 7.23 -0.25
C PHE A 213 10.05 6.81 -0.48
N ARG A 214 10.63 7.16 -1.64
CA ARG A 214 12.04 6.85 -1.94
C ARG A 214 12.99 7.56 -0.97
N ASP A 215 12.62 8.74 -0.47
CA ASP A 215 13.32 9.38 0.65
C ASP A 215 13.11 8.57 1.94
N ALA A 216 11.87 8.17 2.25
CA ALA A 216 11.51 7.43 3.46
C ALA A 216 12.22 6.06 3.61
N VAL A 217 12.34 5.25 2.56
CA VAL A 217 13.06 3.96 2.63
C VAL A 217 14.56 4.08 2.31
N GLY A 218 15.05 5.28 1.98
CA GLY A 218 16.46 5.52 1.69
C GLY A 218 16.93 4.92 0.36
N THR A 219 16.03 4.79 -0.63
CA THR A 219 16.35 4.21 -1.95
C THR A 219 16.62 5.27 -3.01
N ARG A 220 16.28 6.54 -2.77
CA ARG A 220 16.51 7.64 -3.73
C ARG A 220 17.97 7.78 -4.18
N GLY A 221 18.91 7.67 -3.25
CA GLY A 221 20.34 7.78 -3.57
C GLY A 221 20.83 6.62 -4.43
N ALA A 222 20.35 5.40 -4.16
CA ALA A 222 20.70 4.18 -4.88
C ALA A 222 20.12 4.17 -6.30
N LEU A 223 18.83 4.50 -6.44
CA LEU A 223 18.14 4.54 -7.73
C LEU A 223 18.68 5.67 -8.63
N GLY A 224 19.07 6.81 -8.04
CA GLY A 224 19.68 7.91 -8.78
C GLY A 224 18.79 8.44 -9.89
N LYS A 225 19.26 8.32 -11.14
CA LYS A 225 18.54 8.73 -12.36
C LYS A 225 17.79 7.58 -13.06
N ALA A 226 17.90 6.36 -12.55
CA ALA A 226 17.19 5.22 -13.12
C ALA A 226 15.68 5.37 -12.89
N ASP A 227 14.92 4.81 -13.80
CA ASP A 227 13.47 4.69 -13.70
C ASP A 227 13.07 3.22 -13.49
N LYS A 228 11.75 3.01 -13.36
CA LYS A 228 11.13 1.71 -13.14
C LYS A 228 10.19 1.34 -14.29
N ASN A 229 10.37 1.99 -15.45
CA ASN A 229 9.46 1.91 -16.60
C ASN A 229 9.51 0.55 -17.32
N MET A 230 10.54 -0.27 -17.04
CA MET A 230 10.69 -1.59 -17.66
C MET A 230 9.75 -2.66 -17.07
N TYR A 231 9.10 -2.37 -15.93
CA TYR A 231 8.26 -3.35 -15.20
C TYR A 231 7.05 -2.70 -14.53
N GLN A 232 7.16 -1.45 -14.06
CA GLN A 232 5.97 -0.71 -13.60
C GLN A 232 5.18 -0.20 -14.80
N MET A 233 3.85 -0.26 -14.70
CA MET A 233 2.95 0.03 -15.81
C MET A 233 3.03 1.48 -16.28
N ASP A 234 2.78 1.71 -17.58
CA ASP A 234 2.67 3.05 -18.14
C ASP A 234 1.41 3.78 -17.61
N PRO A 235 1.53 4.99 -17.02
CA PRO A 235 0.38 5.81 -16.60
C PRO A 235 -0.69 6.05 -17.67
N GLY A 236 -0.36 5.96 -18.96
CA GLY A 236 -1.30 6.07 -20.07
C GLY A 236 -2.24 4.87 -20.24
N ASN A 237 -1.99 3.76 -19.55
CA ASN A 237 -2.68 2.49 -19.77
C ASN A 237 -3.76 2.19 -18.72
N THR A 238 -4.95 1.82 -19.18
CA THR A 238 -6.08 1.42 -18.30
C THR A 238 -6.54 -0.02 -18.56
N ASP A 239 -6.58 -0.48 -19.82
CA ASP A 239 -6.96 -1.86 -20.15
C ASP A 239 -5.91 -2.89 -19.71
N GLU A 240 -4.64 -2.48 -19.67
CA GLU A 240 -3.53 -3.29 -19.16
C GLU A 240 -3.74 -3.66 -17.70
N ALA A 241 -4.24 -2.74 -16.86
CA ALA A 241 -4.50 -3.00 -15.45
C ALA A 241 -5.49 -4.15 -15.24
N LEU A 242 -6.46 -4.30 -16.14
CA LEU A 242 -7.40 -5.43 -16.06
C LEU A 242 -6.70 -6.75 -16.41
N ARG A 243 -5.73 -6.75 -17.34
CA ARG A 243 -4.95 -7.95 -17.63
C ARG A 243 -4.07 -8.35 -16.45
N GLU A 244 -3.35 -7.40 -15.87
CA GLU A 244 -2.50 -7.63 -14.68
C GLU A 244 -3.30 -8.20 -13.51
N VAL A 245 -4.44 -7.57 -13.19
CA VAL A 245 -5.32 -8.04 -12.12
C VAL A 245 -5.88 -9.44 -12.42
N ALA A 246 -6.25 -9.72 -13.67
CA ALA A 246 -6.74 -11.04 -14.04
C ALA A 246 -5.68 -12.13 -13.87
N LEU A 247 -4.42 -11.84 -14.21
CA LEU A 247 -3.29 -12.75 -14.02
C LEU A 247 -3.07 -13.03 -12.53
N ASP A 248 -2.95 -12.00 -11.70
CA ASP A 248 -2.73 -12.15 -10.26
C ASP A 248 -3.86 -12.91 -9.56
N ILE A 249 -5.12 -12.70 -9.96
CA ILE A 249 -6.25 -13.47 -9.44
C ILE A 249 -6.13 -14.94 -9.84
N ALA A 250 -5.80 -15.23 -11.11
CA ALA A 250 -5.62 -16.59 -11.60
C ALA A 250 -4.44 -17.31 -10.92
N GLU A 251 -3.42 -16.56 -10.52
CA GLU A 251 -2.24 -17.01 -9.79
C GLU A 251 -2.46 -17.18 -8.28
N GLY A 252 -3.61 -16.78 -7.74
CA GLY A 252 -4.00 -17.03 -6.35
C GLY A 252 -3.78 -15.87 -5.38
N ALA A 253 -3.80 -14.63 -5.87
CA ALA A 253 -3.93 -13.45 -5.02
C ALA A 253 -5.27 -13.44 -4.28
N ASP A 254 -5.25 -13.21 -2.97
CA ASP A 254 -6.47 -13.06 -2.16
C ASP A 254 -7.07 -11.65 -2.30
N MET A 255 -6.20 -10.68 -2.58
CA MET A 255 -6.49 -9.25 -2.63
C MET A 255 -5.64 -8.63 -3.74
N VAL A 256 -6.21 -7.67 -4.46
CA VAL A 256 -5.50 -6.94 -5.53
C VAL A 256 -5.46 -5.45 -5.23
N MET A 257 -4.41 -4.76 -5.66
CA MET A 257 -4.18 -3.36 -5.34
C MET A 257 -3.84 -2.51 -6.57
N VAL A 258 -4.38 -1.29 -6.59
CA VAL A 258 -3.97 -0.22 -7.50
C VAL A 258 -3.04 0.76 -6.78
N LYS A 259 -1.92 1.11 -7.41
CA LYS A 259 -0.93 2.06 -6.88
C LYS A 259 -0.33 2.90 -8.02
N PRO A 260 -0.29 4.25 -7.93
CA PRO A 260 -0.85 5.11 -6.89
C PRO A 260 -2.37 5.08 -6.77
N GLY A 261 -2.90 5.85 -5.82
CA GLY A 261 -4.29 5.81 -5.45
C GLY A 261 -5.15 6.86 -6.16
N MET A 262 -5.16 8.09 -5.65
CA MET A 262 -6.03 9.17 -6.11
C MET A 262 -5.91 9.47 -7.62
N PRO A 263 -4.70 9.45 -8.23
CA PRO A 263 -4.58 9.67 -9.67
C PRO A 263 -5.13 8.54 -10.54
N TYR A 264 -5.50 7.39 -9.95
CA TYR A 264 -5.92 6.16 -10.65
C TYR A 264 -7.26 5.62 -10.11
N LEU A 265 -8.13 6.50 -9.58
CA LEU A 265 -9.45 6.10 -9.08
C LEU A 265 -10.36 5.51 -10.16
N ASP A 266 -10.14 5.86 -11.43
CA ASP A 266 -10.79 5.24 -12.58
C ASP A 266 -10.36 3.78 -12.72
N VAL A 267 -9.08 3.46 -12.53
CA VAL A 267 -8.56 2.09 -12.53
C VAL A 267 -9.12 1.29 -11.36
N VAL A 268 -9.14 1.86 -10.14
CA VAL A 268 -9.80 1.24 -8.98
C VAL A 268 -11.24 0.88 -9.30
N ARG A 269 -11.97 1.80 -9.95
CA ARG A 269 -13.36 1.58 -10.33
C ARG A 269 -13.51 0.44 -11.33
N ARG A 270 -12.70 0.43 -12.40
CA ARG A 270 -12.74 -0.62 -13.42
C ARG A 270 -12.41 -1.98 -12.84
N VAL A 271 -11.37 -2.08 -12.01
CA VAL A 271 -10.98 -3.32 -11.33
C VAL A 271 -12.12 -3.84 -10.46
N LYS A 272 -12.74 -2.97 -9.66
CA LYS A 272 -13.87 -3.38 -8.80
C LYS A 272 -15.07 -3.85 -9.63
N ASP A 273 -15.43 -3.13 -10.68
CA ASP A 273 -16.60 -3.46 -11.51
C ASP A 273 -16.43 -4.79 -12.26
N GLU A 274 -15.24 -5.02 -12.82
CA GLU A 274 -14.92 -6.21 -13.62
C GLU A 274 -14.80 -7.47 -12.76
N PHE A 275 -13.94 -7.44 -11.74
CA PHE A 275 -13.55 -8.65 -11.03
C PHE A 275 -14.36 -8.92 -9.77
N ARG A 276 -14.91 -7.87 -9.12
CA ARG A 276 -15.69 -7.99 -7.88
C ARG A 276 -14.99 -8.74 -6.74
N VAL A 277 -13.65 -8.75 -6.75
CA VAL A 277 -12.78 -9.31 -5.71
C VAL A 277 -12.39 -8.24 -4.69
N PRO A 278 -11.79 -8.57 -3.53
CA PRO A 278 -11.23 -7.58 -2.61
C PRO A 278 -10.21 -6.67 -3.31
N THR A 279 -10.51 -5.37 -3.38
CA THR A 279 -9.74 -4.37 -4.13
C THR A 279 -9.21 -3.31 -3.18
N PHE A 280 -7.91 -3.09 -3.17
CA PHE A 280 -7.24 -2.12 -2.33
C PHE A 280 -6.65 -0.99 -3.18
N ALA A 281 -6.37 0.14 -2.54
CA ALA A 281 -5.65 1.25 -3.17
C ALA A 281 -4.61 1.81 -2.20
N TYR A 282 -3.50 2.29 -2.73
CA TYR A 282 -2.48 2.98 -1.93
C TYR A 282 -2.53 4.48 -2.17
N GLN A 283 -2.98 5.26 -1.19
CA GLN A 283 -2.76 6.70 -1.17
C GLN A 283 -1.29 7.00 -0.86
N VAL A 284 -0.48 7.15 -1.91
CA VAL A 284 0.98 7.08 -1.77
C VAL A 284 1.58 8.34 -1.17
N SER A 285 2.88 8.27 -0.91
CA SER A 285 3.65 9.29 -0.19
C SER A 285 3.54 10.69 -0.81
N GLY A 286 3.53 10.79 -2.15
CA GLY A 286 3.37 12.06 -2.86
C GLY A 286 1.97 12.64 -2.74
N GLU A 287 0.93 11.79 -2.72
CA GLU A 287 -0.45 12.23 -2.48
C GLU A 287 -0.59 12.79 -1.05
N TYR A 288 -0.03 12.09 -0.06
CA TYR A 288 0.05 12.57 1.32
C TYR A 288 0.78 13.91 1.44
N ALA A 289 2.00 13.99 0.89
CA ALA A 289 2.83 15.18 0.97
C ALA A 289 2.19 16.38 0.27
N MET A 290 1.53 16.16 -0.86
CA MET A 290 0.80 17.19 -1.60
C MET A 290 -0.32 17.79 -0.73
N LEU A 291 -1.13 16.96 -0.07
CA LEU A 291 -2.20 17.44 0.80
C LEU A 291 -1.67 18.12 2.07
N LYS A 292 -0.65 17.55 2.73
CA LYS A 292 0.01 18.17 3.90
C LYS A 292 0.60 19.54 3.54
N ALA A 293 1.26 19.66 2.39
CA ALA A 293 1.86 20.93 1.95
C ALA A 293 0.80 22.00 1.64
N ALA A 294 -0.26 21.65 0.90
CA ALA A 294 -1.35 22.58 0.62
C ALA A 294 -2.05 23.06 1.89
N ALA A 295 -2.27 22.15 2.85
CA ALA A 295 -2.86 22.50 4.14
C ALA A 295 -1.94 23.37 5.02
N ALA A 296 -0.65 23.05 5.08
CA ALA A 296 0.33 23.85 5.81
C ALA A 296 0.46 25.28 5.27
N ASN A 297 0.22 25.49 3.98
CA ASN A 297 0.17 26.81 3.34
C ASN A 297 -1.20 27.51 3.49
N GLY A 298 -2.17 26.90 4.16
CA GLY A 298 -3.51 27.45 4.35
C GLY A 298 -4.37 27.45 3.08
N TRP A 299 -4.01 26.69 2.05
CA TRP A 299 -4.77 26.62 0.80
C TRP A 299 -5.97 25.68 0.89
N LEU A 300 -5.86 24.67 1.75
CA LEU A 300 -6.89 23.66 1.99
C LEU A 300 -7.07 23.44 3.50
N ASP A 301 -8.30 23.14 3.92
CA ASP A 301 -8.57 22.63 5.26
C ASP A 301 -8.08 21.17 5.35
N HIS A 302 -7.13 20.90 6.25
CA HIS A 302 -6.45 19.62 6.36
C HIS A 302 -7.43 18.44 6.53
N ASP A 303 -8.29 18.52 7.56
CA ASP A 303 -9.14 17.42 7.97
C ASP A 303 -10.22 17.15 6.91
N ALA A 304 -10.78 18.20 6.33
CA ALA A 304 -11.78 18.09 5.27
C ALA A 304 -11.23 17.39 4.03
N VAL A 305 -10.07 17.83 3.49
CA VAL A 305 -9.52 17.24 2.26
C VAL A 305 -8.92 15.86 2.48
N MET A 306 -8.38 15.59 3.67
CA MET A 306 -7.97 14.25 4.07
C MET A 306 -9.17 13.29 4.01
N MET A 307 -10.28 13.61 4.70
CA MET A 307 -11.46 12.74 4.71
C MET A 307 -12.15 12.64 3.34
N GLU A 308 -12.19 13.73 2.58
CA GLU A 308 -12.74 13.72 1.22
C GLU A 308 -11.91 12.83 0.29
N SER A 309 -10.58 12.85 0.41
CA SER A 309 -9.69 11.97 -0.35
C SER A 309 -9.94 10.49 -0.03
N LEU A 310 -10.07 10.14 1.26
CA LEU A 310 -10.36 8.77 1.69
C LEU A 310 -11.75 8.29 1.23
N LEU A 311 -12.74 9.18 1.28
CA LEU A 311 -14.08 8.89 0.74
C LEU A 311 -14.06 8.64 -0.77
N ALA A 312 -13.16 9.29 -1.51
CA ALA A 312 -13.02 9.07 -2.96
C ALA A 312 -12.59 7.63 -3.29
N PHE A 313 -11.71 7.03 -2.49
CA PHE A 313 -11.33 5.61 -2.63
C PHE A 313 -12.50 4.67 -2.39
N LYS A 314 -13.25 4.86 -1.29
CA LYS A 314 -14.44 4.05 -0.99
C LYS A 314 -15.49 4.16 -2.09
N ARG A 315 -15.70 5.37 -2.62
CA ARG A 315 -16.62 5.62 -3.74
C ARG A 315 -16.14 4.98 -5.05
N ALA A 316 -14.83 4.99 -5.30
CA ALA A 316 -14.26 4.32 -6.46
C ALA A 316 -14.38 2.80 -6.37
N GLY A 317 -14.49 2.24 -5.17
CA GLY A 317 -14.72 0.81 -4.95
C GLY A 317 -13.62 0.12 -4.15
N ALA A 318 -12.67 0.85 -3.56
CA ALA A 318 -11.69 0.23 -2.67
C ALA A 318 -12.35 -0.30 -1.39
N ASP A 319 -12.05 -1.55 -1.04
CA ASP A 319 -12.44 -2.17 0.23
C ASP A 319 -11.55 -1.67 1.38
N GLY A 320 -10.26 -1.46 1.11
CA GLY A 320 -9.33 -0.83 2.05
C GLY A 320 -8.32 0.08 1.36
N VAL A 321 -7.73 0.99 2.13
CA VAL A 321 -6.80 2.02 1.67
C VAL A 321 -5.54 2.01 2.52
N LEU A 322 -4.39 1.83 1.88
CA LEU A 322 -3.09 2.08 2.50
C LEU A 322 -2.87 3.59 2.51
N THR A 323 -2.80 4.19 3.69
CA THR A 323 -2.67 5.65 3.81
C THR A 323 -1.86 6.07 5.03
N TYR A 324 -0.97 7.04 4.84
CA TYR A 324 -0.23 7.67 5.92
C TYR A 324 -1.12 8.57 6.81
N PHE A 325 -2.36 8.85 6.38
CA PHE A 325 -3.36 9.54 7.17
C PHE A 325 -4.17 8.61 8.10
N ALA A 326 -3.91 7.30 8.13
CA ALA A 326 -4.78 6.33 8.80
C ALA A 326 -5.09 6.69 10.27
N ARG A 327 -4.08 7.06 11.06
CA ARG A 327 -4.25 7.46 12.47
C ARG A 327 -5.00 8.79 12.62
N ASP A 328 -4.72 9.77 11.76
CA ASP A 328 -5.39 11.08 11.77
C ASP A 328 -6.88 10.93 11.42
N ALA A 329 -7.18 10.17 10.36
CA ALA A 329 -8.54 9.86 9.93
C ALA A 329 -9.32 9.06 10.99
N ALA A 330 -8.72 8.01 11.55
CA ALA A 330 -9.38 7.19 12.57
C ALA A 330 -9.73 8.00 13.83
N ARG A 331 -8.84 8.91 14.28
CA ARG A 331 -9.13 9.82 15.39
C ARG A 331 -10.29 10.75 15.09
N LEU A 332 -10.40 11.24 13.86
CA LEU A 332 -11.49 12.12 13.45
C LEU A 332 -12.83 11.37 13.37
N LEU A 333 -12.80 10.10 12.96
CA LEU A 333 -13.98 9.22 12.89
C LEU A 333 -14.52 8.79 14.26
N GLN A 334 -13.71 8.88 15.32
CA GLN A 334 -14.13 8.58 16.70
C GLN A 334 -14.73 9.79 17.45
N LYS A 335 -14.73 10.98 16.85
CA LYS A 335 -15.38 12.18 17.40
C LYS A 335 -16.87 12.21 17.07
#